data_AF-A0A7C5VA12-F1
#
_entry.id   AF-A0A7C5VA12-F1
#
_cell.length_a   1.000
_cell.length_b   1.000
_cell.length_c   1.000
_cell.angle_alpha   90.00
_cell.angle_beta   90.00
_cell.angle_gamma   90.00
#
_symmetry.space_group_name_H-M   'P 1'
#
loop_
_entity.id
_entity.type
_entity.pdbx_description
1 polymer ?
#
loop_
_entity_poly.entity_id
_entity_poly.type
_entity_poly.pdbx_seq_one_letter_code
_entity_poly.pdbx_strand_id
1 'polypeptide(L)'
;MANEKRPPILAVDDDEDVRALLQTVLARDEYDVTVAVSAEDALRKLTVLTYEVAIIDLRLPGLDGIRLLREIQRRWPDTVTIVLTGYPSLDSAVAALRAGAHDYLSKPCPPSEIRRSVQEALAKRRGLIKRMELMRELEQQLIEGLSALHEEPRLPAARPDRPGVATWPVSPAAPVSRGPLVGQIIRAGPFLIDRERHEALLGETALDLTPSEFEMLALLAERAPGVVNPMEIMYHALHYTTTNVKEVRDIVRWHIHHLRRKIELDPEQPRMLITVRGVGYKLNIT
;
A
#
# COMPACT_ATOMS: atom_id res chain seq x y z
N MET A 1 -15.90 24.90 15.28
CA MET A 1 -14.94 23.97 14.65
C MET A 1 -15.45 22.58 14.93
N ALA A 2 -15.79 21.81 13.90
CA ALA A 2 -16.34 20.47 14.06
C ALA A 2 -15.32 19.62 14.84
N ASN A 3 -15.78 18.92 15.87
CA ASN A 3 -14.99 17.96 16.63
C ASN A 3 -14.70 16.75 15.72
N GLU A 4 -13.70 16.89 14.84
CA GLU A 4 -13.25 15.79 13.98
C GLU A 4 -12.72 14.67 14.87
N LYS A 5 -13.52 13.62 14.97
CA LYS A 5 -13.19 12.42 15.72
C LYS A 5 -11.97 11.79 15.06
N ARG A 6 -10.89 11.65 15.83
CA ARG A 6 -9.66 10.96 15.40
C ARG A 6 -10.01 9.54 14.92
N PRO A 7 -9.58 9.10 13.72
CA PRO A 7 -9.90 7.77 13.23
C PRO A 7 -9.34 6.69 14.17
N PRO A 8 -10.18 5.80 14.73
CA PRO A 8 -9.73 4.75 15.64
C PRO A 8 -9.03 3.63 14.87
N ILE A 9 -7.75 3.39 15.18
CA ILE A 9 -6.92 2.34 14.60
C ILE A 9 -6.61 1.30 15.66
N LEU A 10 -6.72 0.02 15.30
CA LEU A 10 -6.28 -1.10 16.13
C LEU A 10 -4.93 -1.60 15.62
N ALA A 11 -3.90 -1.63 16.47
CA ALA A 11 -2.60 -2.22 16.17
C ALA A 11 -2.41 -3.50 17.00
N VAL A 12 -2.17 -4.64 16.35
CA VAL A 12 -2.05 -5.95 17.00
C VAL A 12 -0.67 -6.54 16.77
N ASP A 13 0.11 -6.62 17.84
CA ASP A 13 1.50 -7.08 17.81
C ASP A 13 1.89 -7.61 19.19
N ASP A 14 2.63 -8.71 19.28
CA ASP A 14 3.16 -9.19 20.55
C ASP A 14 4.42 -8.43 20.99
N ASP A 15 5.13 -7.82 20.04
CA ASP A 15 6.30 -6.99 20.29
C ASP A 15 5.93 -5.59 20.81
N GLU A 16 6.43 -5.24 22.00
CA GLU A 16 6.19 -3.93 22.63
C GLU A 16 6.80 -2.77 21.84
N ASP A 17 7.98 -2.95 21.26
CA ASP A 17 8.68 -1.92 20.49
C ASP A 17 7.90 -1.60 19.21
N VAL A 18 7.32 -2.62 18.57
CA VAL A 18 6.48 -2.42 17.38
C VAL A 18 5.18 -1.68 17.74
N ARG A 19 4.52 -2.04 18.85
CA ARG A 19 3.32 -1.31 19.31
C ARG A 19 3.65 0.15 19.63
N ALA A 20 4.76 0.41 20.31
CA ALA A 20 5.21 1.76 20.65
C ALA A 20 5.55 2.59 19.40
N LEU A 21 6.19 1.97 18.39
CA LEU A 21 6.44 2.58 17.10
C LEU A 21 5.14 2.95 16.40
N LEU A 22 4.19 2.03 16.28
CA LEU A 22 2.90 2.27 15.62
C LEU A 22 2.13 3.40 16.32
N GLN A 23 2.09 3.40 17.65
CA GLN A 23 1.50 4.51 18.41
C GLN A 23 2.19 5.83 18.13
N THR A 24 3.52 5.87 18.13
CA THR A 24 4.28 7.11 17.91
C THR A 24 4.11 7.66 16.50
N VAL A 25 4.15 6.78 15.49
CA VAL A 25 4.01 7.16 14.08
C VAL A 25 2.61 7.67 13.80
N LEU A 26 1.58 6.97 14.29
CA LEU A 26 0.19 7.27 13.95
C LEU A 26 -0.43 8.34 14.86
N ALA A 27 0.02 8.49 16.11
CA ALA A 27 -0.45 9.57 16.98
C ALA A 27 -0.02 10.96 16.48
N ARG A 28 1.12 11.05 15.77
CA ARG A 28 1.57 12.30 15.12
C ARG A 28 0.63 12.78 14.02
N ASP A 29 -0.09 11.85 13.40
CA ASP A 29 -1.01 12.12 12.29
C ASP A 29 -2.48 12.18 12.77
N GLU A 30 -2.69 12.45 14.05
CA GLU A 30 -4.01 12.63 14.66
C GLU A 30 -4.90 11.37 14.64
N TYR A 31 -4.32 10.17 14.55
CA TYR A 31 -5.05 8.92 14.71
C TYR A 31 -5.21 8.52 16.20
N ASP A 32 -6.30 7.83 16.52
CA ASP A 32 -6.52 7.25 17.86
C ASP A 32 -6.12 5.77 17.84
N VAL A 33 -4.93 5.46 18.34
CA VAL A 33 -4.34 4.12 18.22
C VAL A 33 -4.59 3.32 19.50
N THR A 34 -5.45 2.33 19.41
CA THR A 34 -5.54 1.27 20.41
C THR A 34 -4.59 0.14 20.05
N VAL A 35 -3.78 -0.31 21.01
CA VAL A 35 -2.85 -1.42 20.81
C VAL A 35 -3.36 -2.69 21.46
N ALA A 36 -3.08 -3.87 20.88
CA ALA A 36 -3.42 -5.18 21.42
C ALA A 36 -2.20 -6.12 21.36
N VAL A 37 -2.03 -6.95 22.38
CA VAL A 37 -0.85 -7.84 22.53
C VAL A 37 -1.04 -9.24 21.95
N SER A 38 -2.30 -9.63 21.66
CA SER A 38 -2.65 -10.93 21.11
C SER A 38 -3.93 -10.86 20.29
N ALA A 39 -4.22 -11.93 19.55
CA ALA A 39 -5.46 -12.02 18.77
C ALA A 39 -6.71 -12.02 19.66
N GLU A 40 -6.69 -12.68 20.82
CA GLU A 40 -7.80 -12.69 21.77
C GLU A 40 -8.04 -11.29 22.34
N ASP A 41 -6.97 -10.55 22.62
CA ASP A 41 -7.06 -9.17 23.09
C ASP A 41 -7.64 -8.25 22.02
N ALA A 42 -7.22 -8.41 20.76
CA ALA A 42 -7.77 -7.71 19.62
C ALA A 42 -9.28 -7.99 19.45
N LEU A 43 -9.70 -9.25 19.54
CA LEU A 43 -11.11 -9.64 19.40
C LEU A 43 -11.99 -9.09 20.54
N ARG A 44 -11.48 -9.06 21.78
CA ARG A 44 -12.18 -8.40 22.90
C ARG A 44 -12.39 -6.92 22.60
N LYS A 45 -11.35 -6.23 22.14
CA LYS A 45 -11.39 -4.80 21.81
C LYS A 45 -12.36 -4.49 20.67
N LEU A 46 -12.34 -5.29 19.59
CA LEU A 46 -13.28 -5.18 18.46
C LEU A 46 -14.75 -5.38 18.84
N THR A 47 -15.02 -6.05 19.96
CA THR A 47 -16.39 -6.24 20.46
C THR A 47 -16.89 -5.03 21.25
N VAL A 48 -15.99 -4.24 21.84
CA VAL A 48 -16.33 -3.08 22.68
C VAL A 48 -16.27 -1.78 21.87
N LEU A 49 -15.30 -1.65 20.97
CA LEU A 49 -15.04 -0.46 20.17
C LEU A 49 -15.03 -0.81 18.68
N THR A 50 -15.43 0.16 17.86
CA THR A 50 -15.34 0.07 16.40
C THR A 50 -14.04 0.67 15.91
N TYR A 51 -13.36 -0.01 14.98
CA TYR A 51 -12.10 0.46 14.42
C TYR A 51 -12.21 0.69 12.92
N GLU A 52 -11.82 1.92 12.53
CA GLU A 52 -11.09 2.31 11.33
C GLU A 52 -10.45 1.23 10.47
N VAL A 53 -9.26 0.94 10.94
CA VAL A 53 -8.24 0.15 10.31
C VAL A 53 -7.69 -0.75 11.40
N ALA A 54 -7.38 -1.99 11.04
CA ALA A 54 -6.65 -2.91 11.89
C ALA A 54 -5.31 -3.24 11.25
N ILE A 55 -4.22 -2.97 11.95
CA ILE A 55 -2.86 -3.40 11.56
C ILE A 55 -2.55 -4.65 12.36
N ILE A 56 -2.24 -5.77 11.69
CA ILE A 56 -2.09 -7.07 12.33
C ILE A 56 -0.74 -7.71 12.01
N ASP A 57 -0.05 -8.24 13.01
CA ASP A 57 0.99 -9.23 12.77
C ASP A 57 0.39 -10.60 12.43
N LEU A 58 1.04 -11.34 11.52
CA LEU A 58 0.72 -12.73 11.23
C LEU A 58 1.26 -13.67 12.31
N ARG A 59 2.35 -13.29 12.97
CA ARG A 59 3.02 -14.12 13.98
C ARG A 59 2.65 -13.67 15.39
N LEU A 60 1.42 -14.00 15.80
CA LEU A 60 0.96 -13.77 17.17
C LEU A 60 1.07 -15.07 18.00
N PRO A 61 1.38 -14.96 19.31
CA PRO A 61 1.37 -16.11 20.20
C PRO A 61 -0.07 -16.65 20.36
N GLY A 62 -0.21 -17.97 20.32
CA GLY A 62 -1.49 -18.68 20.51
C GLY A 62 -2.34 -18.83 19.24
N LEU A 63 -2.60 -17.73 18.51
CA LEU A 63 -3.45 -17.73 17.31
C LEU A 63 -2.69 -17.19 16.08
N ASP A 64 -2.78 -17.89 14.95
CA ASP A 64 -2.27 -17.43 13.67
C ASP A 64 -2.98 -16.13 13.24
N GLY A 65 -2.23 -15.07 12.93
CA GLY A 65 -2.80 -13.77 12.56
C GLY A 65 -3.64 -13.81 11.28
N ILE A 66 -3.47 -14.82 10.43
CA ILE A 66 -4.38 -15.08 9.29
C ILE A 66 -5.78 -15.46 9.79
N ARG A 67 -5.91 -16.18 10.90
CA ARG A 67 -7.22 -16.49 11.49
C ARG A 67 -7.88 -15.22 12.03
N LEU A 68 -7.11 -14.35 12.70
CA LEU A 68 -7.61 -13.06 13.16
C LEU A 68 -8.10 -12.22 11.97
N LEU A 69 -7.33 -12.12 10.89
CA LEU A 69 -7.72 -11.44 9.66
C LEU A 69 -9.08 -11.93 9.13
N ARG A 70 -9.24 -13.25 8.97
CA ARG A 70 -10.50 -13.84 8.49
C ARG A 70 -11.67 -13.56 9.43
N GLU A 71 -11.44 -13.59 10.74
CA GLU A 71 -12.47 -13.29 11.73
C GLU A 71 -12.90 -11.82 11.65
N ILE A 72 -11.94 -10.90 11.48
CA ILE A 72 -12.21 -9.47 11.29
C ILE A 72 -13.04 -9.27 10.03
N GLN A 73 -12.60 -9.81 8.89
CA GLN A 73 -13.30 -9.66 7.61
C GLN A 73 -14.71 -10.27 7.61
N ARG A 74 -14.96 -11.30 8.45
CA ARG A 74 -16.28 -11.92 8.60
C ARG A 74 -17.23 -11.11 9.49
N ARG A 75 -16.76 -10.64 10.65
CA ARG A 75 -17.62 -10.03 11.68
C ARG A 75 -17.66 -8.51 11.62
N TRP A 76 -16.61 -7.88 11.13
CA TRP A 76 -16.46 -6.43 10.99
C TRP A 76 -15.97 -6.08 9.57
N PRO A 77 -16.80 -6.34 8.55
CA PRO A 77 -16.42 -6.17 7.14
C PRO A 77 -16.06 -4.72 6.77
N ASP A 78 -16.49 -3.74 7.56
CA ASP A 78 -16.19 -2.32 7.37
C ASP A 78 -14.79 -1.94 7.92
N THR A 79 -14.15 -2.81 8.70
CA THR A 79 -12.79 -2.61 9.20
C THR A 79 -11.78 -3.07 8.15
N VAL A 80 -11.02 -2.12 7.61
CA VAL A 80 -10.01 -2.41 6.61
C VAL A 80 -8.76 -2.93 7.31
N THR A 81 -8.24 -4.09 6.89
CA THR A 81 -7.10 -4.73 7.56
C THR A 81 -5.82 -4.57 6.75
N ILE A 82 -4.73 -4.21 7.42
CA ILE A 82 -3.37 -4.16 6.90
C ILE A 82 -2.56 -5.23 7.64
N VAL A 83 -1.81 -6.04 6.91
CA VAL A 83 -0.88 -6.99 7.51
C VAL A 83 0.49 -6.35 7.66
N LEU A 84 1.12 -6.52 8.82
CA LEU A 84 2.49 -6.08 9.10
C LEU A 84 3.26 -7.22 9.76
N THR A 85 4.19 -7.88 9.05
CA THR A 85 4.87 -9.07 9.61
C THR A 85 6.37 -9.13 9.36
N GLY A 86 7.14 -9.59 10.36
CA GLY A 86 8.60 -9.77 10.26
C GLY A 86 9.05 -11.04 9.53
N TYR A 87 8.11 -11.91 9.14
CA TYR A 87 8.41 -13.16 8.44
C TYR A 87 7.67 -13.20 7.10
N PRO A 88 8.07 -12.36 6.12
CA PRO A 88 7.40 -12.33 4.84
C PRO A 88 7.72 -13.58 4.01
N SER A 89 6.69 -14.15 3.39
CA SER A 89 6.82 -15.14 2.33
C SER A 89 5.77 -14.88 1.25
N LEU A 90 5.99 -15.42 0.05
CA LEU A 90 4.99 -15.37 -1.01
C LEU A 90 3.68 -16.01 -0.56
N ASP A 91 3.76 -17.15 0.12
CA ASP A 91 2.59 -17.86 0.62
C ASP A 91 1.82 -17.05 1.67
N SER A 92 2.52 -16.38 2.59
CA SER A 92 1.88 -15.54 3.61
C SER A 92 1.23 -14.30 3.00
N ALA A 93 1.88 -13.66 2.02
CA ALA A 93 1.33 -12.52 1.29
C ALA A 93 0.09 -12.92 0.48
N VAL A 94 0.16 -14.00 -0.29
CA VAL A 94 -0.97 -14.52 -1.07
C VAL A 94 -2.13 -14.92 -0.15
N ALA A 95 -1.84 -15.59 0.97
CA ALA A 95 -2.86 -15.98 1.93
C ALA A 95 -3.54 -14.77 2.61
N ALA A 96 -2.77 -13.74 2.97
CA ALA A 96 -3.29 -12.50 3.54
C ALA A 96 -4.21 -11.76 2.55
N LEU A 97 -3.76 -11.56 1.31
CA LEU A 97 -4.56 -10.87 0.28
C LEU A 97 -5.84 -11.64 -0.03
N ARG A 98 -5.76 -12.97 -0.18
CA ARG A 98 -6.94 -13.82 -0.38
C ARG A 98 -7.91 -13.80 0.81
N ALA A 99 -7.39 -13.60 2.02
CA ALA A 99 -8.19 -13.46 3.22
C ALA A 99 -8.83 -12.07 3.38
N GLY A 100 -8.55 -11.12 2.47
CA GLY A 100 -9.18 -9.80 2.43
C GLY A 100 -8.34 -8.66 3.00
N ALA A 101 -7.05 -8.90 3.31
CA ALA A 101 -6.14 -7.81 3.65
C ALA A 101 -6.10 -6.78 2.52
N HIS A 102 -6.18 -5.51 2.88
CA HIS A 102 -6.04 -4.42 1.93
C HIS A 102 -4.62 -4.25 1.44
N ASP A 103 -3.67 -4.41 2.36
CA ASP A 103 -2.25 -4.24 2.10
C ASP A 103 -1.44 -5.19 2.98
N TYR A 104 -0.21 -5.44 2.55
CA TYR A 104 0.74 -6.34 3.18
C TYR A 104 2.11 -5.68 3.26
N LEU A 105 2.56 -5.44 4.49
CA LEU A 105 3.82 -4.79 4.81
C LEU A 105 4.75 -5.79 5.52
N SER A 106 6.02 -5.79 5.12
CA SER A 106 7.05 -6.57 5.82
C SER A 106 7.70 -5.72 6.91
N LYS A 107 7.87 -6.25 8.13
CA LYS A 107 8.74 -5.66 9.14
C LYS A 107 10.20 -5.96 8.79
N PRO A 108 11.12 -5.01 9.02
CA PRO A 108 10.84 -3.62 9.39
C PRO A 108 10.21 -2.86 8.22
N CYS A 109 9.23 -1.98 8.48
CA CYS A 109 8.64 -1.10 7.46
C CYS A 109 8.83 0.37 7.86
N PRO A 110 9.04 1.29 6.91
CA PRO A 110 9.21 2.70 7.23
C PRO A 110 7.89 3.33 7.69
N PRO A 111 7.94 4.35 8.59
CA PRO A 111 6.75 5.08 9.03
C PRO A 111 5.89 5.65 7.91
N SER A 112 6.51 6.06 6.79
CA SER A 112 5.81 6.54 5.59
C SER A 112 4.95 5.46 4.94
N GLU A 113 5.42 4.22 4.86
CA GLU A 113 4.65 3.11 4.30
C GLU A 113 3.48 2.74 5.19
N ILE A 114 3.68 2.71 6.51
CA ILE A 114 2.59 2.53 7.48
C ILE A 114 1.54 3.62 7.27
N ARG A 115 1.95 4.88 7.22
CA ARG A 115 1.04 6.02 7.03
C ARG A 115 0.30 5.96 5.71
N ARG A 116 1.01 5.70 4.60
CA ARG A 116 0.40 5.57 3.27
C ARG A 116 -0.63 4.44 3.27
N SER A 117 -0.26 3.26 3.77
CA SER A 117 -1.14 2.10 3.84
C SER A 117 -2.39 2.39 4.68
N VAL A 118 -2.23 3.08 5.83
CA VAL A 118 -3.35 3.54 6.67
C VAL A 118 -4.21 4.57 5.94
N GLN A 119 -3.63 5.54 5.25
CA GLN A 119 -4.38 6.56 4.49
C GLN A 119 -5.18 5.93 3.35
N GLU A 120 -4.60 5.00 2.60
CA GLU A 120 -5.26 4.23 1.55
C GLU A 120 -6.36 3.34 2.13
N ALA A 121 -6.11 2.70 3.29
CA ALA A 121 -7.11 1.92 4.01
C ALA A 121 -8.32 2.76 4.44
N LEU A 122 -8.07 3.95 5.01
CA LEU A 122 -9.11 4.89 5.40
C LEU A 122 -9.88 5.42 4.17
N ALA A 123 -9.19 5.72 3.07
CA ALA A 123 -9.82 6.14 1.82
C ALA A 123 -10.72 5.03 1.25
N LYS A 124 -10.23 3.79 1.24
CA LYS A 124 -11.00 2.60 0.85
C LYS A 124 -12.23 2.42 1.72
N ARG A 125 -12.09 2.53 3.05
CA ARG A 125 -13.23 2.45 3.97
C ARG A 125 -14.26 3.52 3.70
N ARG A 126 -13.85 4.79 3.54
CA ARG A 126 -14.76 5.88 3.20
C ARG A 126 -15.52 5.57 1.90
N GLY A 127 -14.84 4.99 0.91
CA GLY A 127 -15.47 4.52 -0.32
C GLY A 127 -16.50 3.40 -0.10
N LEU A 128 -16.19 2.42 0.77
CA LEU A 128 -17.12 1.34 1.12
C LEU A 128 -18.38 1.89 1.80
N ILE A 129 -18.20 2.73 2.83
CA ILE A 129 -19.31 3.35 3.56
C ILE A 129 -20.13 4.21 2.60
N LYS A 130 -19.49 5.04 1.77
CA LYS A 130 -20.21 5.91 0.83
C LYS A 130 -21.02 5.12 -0.19
N ARG A 131 -20.47 4.00 -0.68
CA ARG A 131 -21.19 3.09 -1.59
C ARG A 131 -22.42 2.48 -0.90
N MET A 132 -22.28 2.06 0.36
CA MET A 132 -23.40 1.50 1.13
C MET A 132 -24.49 2.56 1.39
N GLU A 133 -24.10 3.80 1.70
CA GLU A 133 -25.03 4.92 1.83
C GLU A 133 -25.78 5.20 0.52
N LEU A 134 -25.06 5.31 -0.60
CA LEU A 134 -25.66 5.57 -1.91
C LEU A 134 -26.63 4.46 -2.33
N MET A 135 -26.25 3.19 -2.08
CA MET A 135 -27.12 2.04 -2.38
C MET A 135 -28.41 2.09 -1.55
N ARG A 136 -28.31 2.43 -0.25
CA ARG A 136 -29.51 2.60 0.59
C ARG A 136 -30.40 3.74 0.09
N GLU A 137 -29.80 4.85 -0.34
CA GLU A 137 -30.55 5.99 -0.86
C GLU A 137 -31.26 5.63 -2.19
N LEU A 138 -30.57 4.92 -3.09
CA LEU A 138 -31.19 4.41 -4.33
C LEU A 138 -32.32 3.42 -4.03
N GLU A 139 -32.12 2.48 -3.10
CA GLU A 139 -33.16 1.55 -2.66
C GLU A 139 -34.38 2.29 -2.13
N GLN A 140 -34.17 3.32 -1.30
CA GLN A 140 -35.25 4.12 -0.75
C GLN A 140 -36.00 4.89 -1.84
N GLN A 141 -35.29 5.50 -2.79
CA GLN A 141 -35.89 6.18 -3.94
C GLN A 141 -36.68 5.23 -4.85
N LEU A 142 -36.20 4.00 -5.07
CA LEU A 142 -36.93 3.00 -5.84
C LEU A 142 -38.22 2.60 -5.12
N ILE A 143 -38.18 2.39 -3.80
CA ILE A 143 -39.36 2.06 -3.00
C ILE A 143 -40.38 3.21 -3.04
N GLU A 144 -39.92 4.46 -2.89
CA GLU A 144 -40.78 5.65 -2.96
C GLU A 144 -41.37 5.84 -4.37
N GLY A 145 -40.56 5.69 -5.42
CA GLY A 145 -40.99 5.80 -6.81
C GLY A 145 -41.96 4.69 -7.26
N LEU A 146 -41.74 3.45 -6.83
CA LEU A 146 -42.68 2.33 -7.06
C LEU A 146 -44.02 2.55 -6.33
N SER A 147 -43.99 3.22 -5.17
CA SER A 147 -45.19 3.60 -4.43
C SER A 147 -45.95 4.73 -5.15
N ALA A 148 -45.24 5.69 -5.75
CA ALA A 148 -45.85 6.77 -6.53
C ALA A 148 -46.43 6.31 -7.89
N LEU A 149 -45.84 5.28 -8.51
CA LEU A 149 -46.34 4.69 -9.77
C LEU A 149 -47.60 3.82 -9.61
N HIS A 150 -47.99 3.46 -8.37
CA HIS A 150 -49.26 2.79 -8.09
C HIS A 150 -50.46 3.75 -8.05
N GLU A 151 -50.27 5.07 -8.18
CA GLU A 151 -51.36 6.00 -8.48
C GLU A 151 -51.62 5.99 -10.01
N GLU A 152 -52.51 5.10 -10.45
CA GLU A 152 -52.88 4.90 -11.87
C GLU A 152 -53.31 6.20 -12.58
N PRO A 153 -52.71 6.53 -13.75
CA PRO A 153 -53.40 7.31 -14.76
C PRO A 153 -54.36 6.39 -15.53
N ARG A 154 -55.67 6.59 -15.37
CA ARG A 154 -56.69 5.91 -16.20
C ARG A 154 -56.44 6.21 -17.67
N LEU A 155 -56.10 5.19 -18.45
CA LEU A 155 -56.09 5.20 -19.91
C LEU A 155 -57.07 4.16 -20.45
N PRO A 156 -57.97 4.55 -21.39
CA PRO A 156 -58.42 3.66 -22.43
C PRO A 156 -58.09 4.26 -23.81
N ALA A 157 -57.82 3.54 -24.89
CA ALA A 157 -57.61 2.12 -25.13
C ALA A 157 -56.75 2.00 -26.41
N ALA A 158 -56.21 0.81 -26.63
CA ALA A 158 -55.27 0.45 -27.68
C ALA A 158 -55.74 0.72 -29.13
N ARG A 159 -54.76 0.85 -30.03
CA ARG A 159 -54.84 0.30 -31.39
C ARG A 159 -53.64 -0.62 -31.64
N PRO A 160 -53.83 -1.79 -32.25
CA PRO A 160 -52.74 -2.64 -32.69
C PRO A 160 -52.27 -2.22 -34.09
N ASP A 161 -50.99 -2.45 -34.36
CA ASP A 161 -50.43 -2.96 -35.62
C ASP A 161 -49.07 -2.31 -35.94
N ARG A 162 -48.00 -3.11 -35.82
CA ARG A 162 -47.21 -3.54 -36.98
C ARG A 162 -46.05 -4.48 -36.57
N PRO A 163 -45.72 -5.48 -37.41
CA PRO A 163 -44.58 -6.36 -37.23
C PRO A 163 -43.31 -5.76 -37.84
N GLY A 164 -42.14 -6.01 -37.24
CA GLY A 164 -40.87 -5.56 -37.79
C GLY A 164 -39.67 -6.03 -36.97
N VAL A 165 -39.16 -7.22 -37.31
CA VAL A 165 -37.87 -7.74 -36.87
C VAL A 165 -36.76 -6.93 -37.56
N ALA A 166 -35.80 -6.40 -36.80
CA ALA A 166 -34.57 -5.85 -37.34
C ALA A 166 -33.36 -6.34 -36.53
N THR A 167 -32.63 -7.26 -37.15
CA THR A 167 -31.31 -7.77 -36.77
C THR A 167 -30.26 -6.64 -36.80
N TRP A 168 -29.37 -6.61 -35.80
CA TRP A 168 -28.18 -5.76 -35.84
C TRP A 168 -27.01 -6.52 -36.47
N PRO A 169 -26.28 -5.92 -37.43
CA PRO A 169 -25.13 -6.56 -38.05
C PRO A 169 -23.86 -6.39 -37.20
N VAL A 170 -23.08 -7.47 -37.14
CA VAL A 170 -21.68 -7.46 -36.71
C VAL A 170 -20.82 -6.99 -37.89
N SER A 171 -19.81 -6.15 -37.64
CA SER A 171 -18.69 -5.96 -38.57
C SER A 171 -17.43 -5.43 -37.85
N PRO A 172 -16.24 -5.68 -38.42
CA PRO A 172 -15.07 -6.19 -37.70
C PRO A 172 -13.92 -5.18 -37.53
N ALA A 173 -12.87 -5.64 -36.84
CA ALA A 173 -11.52 -5.05 -36.68
C ALA A 173 -10.92 -4.51 -38.01
N ALA A 174 -9.92 -3.64 -38.09
CA ALA A 174 -8.77 -3.24 -37.25
C ALA A 174 -8.21 -1.90 -37.84
N PRO A 175 -6.92 -1.54 -37.78
CA PRO A 175 -5.91 -1.47 -36.70
C PRO A 175 -5.31 -0.04 -36.57
N VAL A 176 -4.54 0.26 -35.52
CA VAL A 176 -3.49 1.30 -35.65
C VAL A 176 -2.27 1.00 -34.79
N SER A 177 -1.14 0.80 -35.47
CA SER A 177 0.22 0.74 -34.93
C SER A 177 0.74 2.14 -34.53
N ARG A 178 1.62 2.22 -33.53
CA ARG A 178 2.64 3.28 -33.43
C ARG A 178 3.96 2.69 -32.91
N GLY A 179 5.06 3.14 -33.53
CA GLY A 179 6.42 2.62 -33.41
C GLY A 179 7.22 3.07 -32.17
N PRO A 180 8.57 3.03 -32.24
CA PRO A 180 9.45 2.56 -31.16
C PRO A 180 9.79 3.62 -30.11
N LEU A 181 9.98 3.19 -28.86
CA LEU A 181 10.42 4.00 -27.72
C LEU A 181 11.94 3.81 -27.48
N VAL A 182 12.61 4.90 -27.11
CA VAL A 182 14.05 4.96 -26.81
C VAL A 182 14.23 4.82 -25.29
N GLY A 183 14.75 3.69 -24.82
CA GLY A 183 14.97 3.39 -23.40
C GLY A 183 16.26 3.99 -22.82
N GLN A 184 16.20 4.50 -21.59
CA GLN A 184 17.32 5.13 -20.87
C GLN A 184 18.03 4.10 -19.99
N ILE A 185 19.10 3.48 -20.51
CA ILE A 185 19.95 2.52 -19.79
C ILE A 185 21.10 3.26 -19.09
N ILE A 186 21.28 3.05 -17.78
CA ILE A 186 22.39 3.57 -16.96
C ILE A 186 23.42 2.47 -16.72
N ARG A 187 24.71 2.79 -16.85
CA ARG A 187 25.84 1.88 -16.56
C ARG A 187 26.74 2.51 -15.49
N ALA A 188 26.93 1.83 -14.37
CA ALA A 188 27.74 2.32 -13.25
C ALA A 188 28.55 1.17 -12.63
N GLY A 189 29.84 1.06 -12.97
CA GLY A 189 30.68 -0.05 -12.50
C GLY A 189 30.08 -1.41 -12.89
N PRO A 190 29.85 -2.35 -11.94
CA PRO A 190 29.22 -3.63 -12.23
C PRO A 190 27.69 -3.53 -12.44
N PHE A 191 27.08 -2.35 -12.25
CA PHE A 191 25.64 -2.18 -12.37
C PHE A 191 25.21 -1.80 -13.79
N LEU A 192 24.15 -2.47 -14.27
CA LEU A 192 23.40 -2.09 -15.47
C LEU A 192 21.94 -1.92 -15.09
N ILE A 193 21.38 -0.74 -15.34
CA ILE A 193 20.04 -0.35 -14.88
C ILE A 193 19.24 0.10 -16.09
N ASP A 194 18.15 -0.58 -16.38
CA ASP A 194 17.18 -0.23 -17.41
C ASP A 194 15.99 0.47 -16.76
N ARG A 195 15.88 1.80 -16.91
CA ARG A 195 14.77 2.57 -16.33
C ARG A 195 13.43 2.35 -17.01
N GLU A 196 13.43 1.91 -18.27
CA GLU A 196 12.18 1.64 -18.97
C GLU A 196 11.58 0.32 -18.49
N ARG A 197 12.44 -0.70 -18.35
CA ARG A 197 12.02 -2.04 -17.92
C ARG A 197 11.97 -2.20 -16.40
N HIS A 198 12.49 -1.24 -15.64
CA HIS A 198 12.69 -1.33 -14.19
C HIS A 198 13.52 -2.57 -13.79
N GLU A 199 14.53 -2.88 -14.59
CA GLU A 199 15.42 -4.04 -14.39
C GLU A 199 16.82 -3.56 -14.01
N ALA A 200 17.43 -4.19 -13.01
CA ALA A 200 18.81 -3.91 -12.60
C ALA A 200 19.64 -5.19 -12.52
N LEU A 201 20.86 -5.13 -13.01
CA LEU A 201 21.83 -6.22 -13.00
C LEU A 201 23.06 -5.81 -12.18
N LEU A 202 23.63 -6.76 -11.46
CA LEU A 202 24.98 -6.69 -10.89
C LEU A 202 25.85 -7.75 -11.60
N GLY A 203 26.73 -7.30 -12.49
CA GLY A 203 27.41 -8.16 -13.45
C GLY A 203 26.39 -8.83 -14.38
N GLU A 204 26.29 -10.16 -14.30
CA GLU A 204 25.32 -10.96 -15.06
C GLU A 204 24.08 -11.34 -14.24
N THR A 205 24.03 -10.99 -12.95
CA THR A 205 22.95 -11.39 -12.04
C THR A 205 21.88 -10.33 -11.95
N ALA A 206 20.62 -10.70 -12.17
CA ALA A 206 19.48 -9.82 -11.92
C ALA A 206 19.29 -9.57 -10.42
N LEU A 207 19.12 -8.29 -10.07
CA LEU A 207 18.86 -7.85 -8.70
C LEU A 207 17.35 -7.84 -8.45
N ASP A 208 16.91 -8.51 -7.39
CA ASP A 208 15.52 -8.47 -6.93
C ASP A 208 15.29 -7.23 -6.05
N LEU A 209 15.13 -6.07 -6.69
CA LEU A 209 14.93 -4.78 -6.05
C LEU A 209 13.45 -4.41 -5.97
N THR A 210 13.03 -3.84 -4.85
CA THR A 210 11.75 -3.13 -4.74
C THR A 210 11.80 -1.83 -5.54
N PRO A 211 10.65 -1.19 -5.88
CA PRO A 211 10.64 0.06 -6.64
C PRO A 211 11.48 1.18 -6.01
N SER A 212 11.42 1.35 -4.68
CA SER A 212 12.20 2.38 -3.99
C SER A 212 13.70 2.07 -3.91
N GLU A 213 14.08 0.80 -3.81
CA GLU A 213 15.49 0.40 -3.88
C GLU A 213 16.04 0.56 -5.30
N PHE A 214 15.23 0.25 -6.32
CA PHE A 214 15.57 0.49 -7.72
C PHE A 214 15.80 1.98 -7.98
N GLU A 215 14.86 2.85 -7.58
CA GLU A 215 15.02 4.30 -7.76
C GLU A 215 16.21 4.85 -6.97
N MET A 216 16.49 4.31 -5.77
CA MET A 216 17.66 4.70 -5.00
C MET A 216 18.96 4.28 -5.69
N LEU A 217 19.03 3.05 -6.19
CA LEU A 217 20.18 2.56 -6.93
C LEU A 217 20.38 3.34 -8.23
N ALA A 218 19.30 3.61 -8.97
CA ALA A 218 19.32 4.40 -10.20
C ALA A 218 19.84 5.82 -9.93
N LEU A 219 19.30 6.51 -8.90
CA LEU A 219 19.76 7.83 -8.49
C LEU A 219 21.24 7.82 -8.09
N LEU A 220 21.67 6.85 -7.28
CA LEU A 220 23.06 6.72 -6.85
C LEU A 220 24.00 6.40 -8.02
N ALA A 221 23.55 5.60 -8.98
CA ALA A 221 24.29 5.27 -10.19
C ALA A 221 24.40 6.46 -11.15
N GLU A 222 23.32 7.22 -11.35
CA GLU A 222 23.33 8.46 -12.15
C GLU A 222 24.26 9.53 -11.59
N ARG A 223 24.38 9.59 -10.26
CA ARG A 223 25.22 10.56 -9.57
C ARG A 223 26.63 10.04 -9.27
N ALA A 224 26.93 8.78 -9.56
CA ALA A 224 28.24 8.18 -9.31
C ALA A 224 29.32 8.89 -10.15
N PRO A 225 30.54 9.11 -9.60
CA PRO A 225 31.03 8.70 -8.28
C PRO A 225 30.73 9.70 -7.13
N GLY A 226 29.86 10.68 -7.37
CA GLY A 226 29.50 11.73 -6.42
C GLY A 226 28.72 11.24 -5.20
N VAL A 227 28.67 12.08 -4.16
CA VAL A 227 27.91 11.83 -2.93
C VAL A 227 26.51 12.39 -3.08
N VAL A 228 25.50 11.55 -2.86
CA VAL A 228 24.10 11.95 -2.81
C VAL A 228 23.70 12.15 -1.34
N ASN A 229 23.14 13.33 -1.04
CA ASN A 229 22.73 13.65 0.31
C ASN A 229 21.40 12.95 0.68
N PRO A 230 21.09 12.75 1.97
CA PRO A 230 19.87 12.06 2.39
C PRO A 230 18.57 12.74 1.93
N MET A 231 18.54 14.08 1.84
CA MET A 231 17.36 14.81 1.37
C MET A 231 17.07 14.54 -0.11
N GLU A 232 18.11 14.49 -0.95
CA GLU A 232 18.01 14.16 -2.37
C GLU A 232 17.55 12.73 -2.58
N ILE A 233 18.09 11.77 -1.81
CA ILE A 233 17.63 10.38 -1.84
C ILE A 233 16.14 10.31 -1.48
N MET A 234 15.75 10.99 -0.40
CA MET A 234 14.38 11.00 0.06
C MET A 234 13.40 11.60 -0.98
N TYR A 235 13.78 12.72 -1.58
CA TYR A 235 12.92 13.43 -2.53
C TYR A 235 12.86 12.73 -3.89
N HIS A 236 14.00 12.32 -4.45
CA HIS A 236 14.09 11.81 -5.82
C HIS A 236 13.93 10.30 -5.95
N ALA A 237 14.26 9.52 -4.91
CA ALA A 237 14.15 8.06 -4.96
C ALA A 237 13.02 7.50 -4.10
N LEU A 238 12.75 8.13 -2.95
CA LEU A 238 11.75 7.63 -2.00
C LEU A 238 10.40 8.35 -2.11
N HIS A 239 10.33 9.43 -2.89
CA HIS A 239 9.15 10.28 -3.07
C HIS A 239 8.48 10.69 -1.74
N TYR A 240 9.31 10.93 -0.72
CA TYR A 240 8.87 11.31 0.61
C TYR A 240 9.20 12.77 0.90
N THR A 241 8.29 13.46 1.60
CA THR A 241 8.44 14.89 1.92
C THR A 241 8.31 15.11 3.42
N THR A 242 9.42 15.46 4.09
CA THR A 242 9.42 15.95 5.47
C THR A 242 10.50 17.02 5.63
N THR A 243 10.30 17.95 6.55
CA THR A 243 11.30 18.96 6.94
C THR A 243 12.12 18.50 8.15
N ASN A 244 11.80 17.36 8.76
CA ASN A 244 12.48 16.83 9.93
C ASN A 244 13.76 16.07 9.54
N VAL A 245 14.91 16.70 9.79
CA VAL A 245 16.24 16.17 9.46
C VAL A 245 16.55 14.83 10.16
N LYS A 246 16.05 14.59 11.37
CA LYS A 246 16.25 13.29 12.05
C LYS A 246 15.46 12.19 11.34
N GLU A 247 14.20 12.46 11.01
CA GLU A 247 13.33 11.53 10.29
C GLU A 247 13.90 11.17 8.91
N VAL A 248 14.42 12.17 8.16
CA VAL A 248 15.11 11.93 6.87
C VAL A 248 16.27 10.96 7.05
N ARG A 249 17.11 11.19 8.06
CA ARG A 249 18.30 10.36 8.30
C ARG A 249 17.93 8.92 8.65
N ASP A 250 16.89 8.73 9.46
CA ASP A 250 16.47 7.40 9.89
C ASP A 250 15.85 6.61 8.73
N ILE A 251 14.99 7.25 7.92
CA ILE A 251 14.41 6.67 6.71
C ILE A 251 15.50 6.28 5.71
N VAL A 252 16.39 7.20 5.36
CA VAL A 252 17.45 6.92 4.37
C VAL A 252 18.41 5.85 4.89
N ARG A 253 18.76 5.87 6.18
CA ARG A 253 19.63 4.83 6.77
C ARG A 253 19.00 3.44 6.63
N TRP A 254 17.69 3.31 6.82
CA TRP A 254 16.98 2.06 6.66
C TRP A 254 17.10 1.54 5.22
N HIS A 255 16.78 2.36 4.22
CA HIS A 255 16.87 1.92 2.81
C HIS A 255 18.31 1.57 2.38
N ILE A 256 19.31 2.31 2.87
CA ILE A 256 20.73 2.00 2.59
C ILE A 256 21.10 0.62 3.15
N HIS A 257 20.62 0.28 4.36
CA HIS A 257 20.85 -1.04 4.93
C HIS A 257 20.23 -2.15 4.08
N HIS A 258 19.00 -1.98 3.60
CA HIS A 258 18.34 -2.99 2.75
C HIS A 258 18.98 -3.13 1.38
N LEU A 259 19.33 -2.02 0.73
CA LEU A 259 20.01 -2.07 -0.56
C LEU A 259 21.36 -2.82 -0.44
N ARG A 260 22.12 -2.60 0.64
CA ARG A 260 23.37 -3.36 0.90
C ARG A 260 23.15 -4.85 1.00
N ARG A 261 22.08 -5.32 1.64
CA ARG A 261 21.76 -6.75 1.73
C ARG A 261 21.57 -7.42 0.37
N LYS A 262 21.26 -6.64 -0.67
CA LYS A 262 21.00 -7.14 -2.02
C LYS A 262 22.19 -6.99 -2.97
N ILE A 263 23.06 -6.00 -2.75
CA ILE A 263 24.16 -5.69 -3.69
C ILE A 263 25.55 -5.97 -3.12
N GLU A 264 25.70 -6.08 -1.79
CA GLU A 264 26.99 -6.34 -1.14
C GLU A 264 27.15 -7.82 -0.82
N LEU A 265 28.40 -8.29 -0.87
CA LEU A 265 28.75 -9.61 -0.36
C LEU A 265 28.65 -9.68 1.18
N ASP A 266 29.04 -8.60 1.86
CA ASP A 266 28.88 -8.40 3.30
C ASP A 266 28.27 -7.01 3.57
N PRO A 267 26.99 -6.93 4.01
CA PRO A 267 26.31 -5.66 4.25
C PRO A 267 26.91 -4.80 5.38
N GLU A 268 27.61 -5.43 6.34
CA GLU A 268 28.26 -4.73 7.46
C GLU A 268 29.63 -4.17 7.05
N GLN A 269 30.22 -4.70 5.97
CA GLN A 269 31.45 -4.22 5.35
C GLN A 269 31.24 -3.83 3.88
N PRO A 270 30.46 -2.77 3.61
CA PRO A 270 30.05 -2.40 2.26
C PRO A 270 31.24 -1.91 1.43
N ARG A 271 31.35 -2.43 0.20
CA ARG A 271 32.38 -2.02 -0.78
C ARG A 271 31.79 -1.20 -1.93
N MET A 272 30.53 -1.41 -2.26
CA MET A 272 29.83 -0.73 -3.35
C MET A 272 29.07 0.50 -2.86
N LEU A 273 28.31 0.41 -1.77
CA LEU A 273 27.50 1.51 -1.25
C LEU A 273 28.12 2.14 0.00
N ILE A 274 28.90 3.19 -0.20
CA ILE A 274 29.76 3.78 0.85
C ILE A 274 29.04 4.92 1.57
N THR A 275 29.07 4.88 2.91
CA THR A 275 28.64 6.00 3.75
C THR A 275 29.76 7.04 3.86
N VAL A 276 29.47 8.27 3.45
CA VAL A 276 30.33 9.45 3.68
C VAL A 276 29.79 10.18 4.90
N ARG A 277 30.46 9.98 6.06
CA ARG A 277 29.99 10.50 7.36
C ARG A 277 29.71 12.00 7.30
N GLY A 278 28.51 12.40 7.74
CA GLY A 278 28.07 13.79 7.78
C GLY A 278 27.60 14.37 6.44
N VAL A 279 27.74 13.64 5.33
CA VAL A 279 27.42 14.15 3.98
C VAL A 279 26.32 13.33 3.31
N GLY A 280 26.47 12.00 3.23
CA GLY A 280 25.51 11.17 2.51
C GLY A 280 26.10 9.82 2.08
N TYR A 281 25.71 9.37 0.89
CA TYR A 281 26.04 8.05 0.38
C TYR A 281 26.55 8.14 -1.06
N LYS A 282 27.47 7.27 -1.45
CA LYS A 282 27.97 7.19 -2.82
C LYS A 282 28.05 5.75 -3.29
N LEU A 283 27.82 5.55 -4.58
CA LEU A 283 28.08 4.28 -5.25
C LEU A 283 29.54 4.27 -5.72
N ASN A 284 30.30 3.31 -5.22
CA ASN A 284 31.64 3.02 -5.70
C ASN A 284 31.53 2.17 -6.97
N ILE A 285 32.06 2.70 -8.06
CA ILE A 285 32.03 2.10 -9.40
C ILE A 285 33.37 1.45 -9.79
N THR A 286 34.28 1.29 -8.82
CA THR A 286 35.66 0.82 -8.99
C THR A 286 35.90 -0.49 -8.25
#